data_AF-A0A699WFQ0-F1
#
_entry.id   AF-A0A699WFQ0-F1
#
_cell.length_a   1.000
_cell.length_b   1.000
_cell.length_c   1.000
_cell.angle_alpha   90.00
_cell.angle_beta   90.00
_cell.angle_gamma   90.00
#
_symmetry.space_group_name_H-M   'P 1'
#
loop_
_entity.id
_entity.type
_entity.pdbx_description
1 polymer ?
#
loop_
_entity_poly.entity_id
_entity_poly.type
_entity_poly.pdbx_seq_one_letter_code
_entity_poly.pdbx_strand_id
1 'polypeptide(L)'
;HSSIKAKILEAQSKAFKNASTLAEMLKGLDNQLERKEDGGLYLAERIWVPVYGNLRTLIMNEAHATRYPIHPGADKMYYDLRGLYWWPRMKKDIAMYVSKCLTCSKVKAEHQKPSGLLQQPEIPEWKWENITMDFVNK
;
A
#
# COMPACT_ATOMS: atom_id res chain seq x y z
N HIS A 1 7.68 -26.20 2.07
CA HIS A 1 7.05 -24.89 1.78
C HIS A 1 7.91 -24.17 0.75
N SER A 2 7.43 -23.94 -0.48
CA SER A 2 8.20 -23.21 -1.49
C SER A 2 8.31 -21.73 -1.10
N SER A 3 9.53 -21.21 -1.01
CA SER A 3 9.80 -19.78 -0.80
C SER A 3 9.06 -18.92 -1.84
N ILE A 4 8.60 -17.73 -1.45
CA ILE A 4 7.97 -16.74 -2.36
C ILE A 4 8.85 -16.48 -3.58
N LYS A 5 10.17 -16.44 -3.38
CA LYS A 5 11.14 -16.24 -4.46
C LYS A 5 10.98 -17.29 -5.56
N ALA A 6 10.86 -18.57 -5.20
CA ALA A 6 10.69 -19.64 -6.19
C ALA A 6 9.38 -19.51 -6.99
N LYS A 7 8.29 -19.08 -6.34
CA LYS A 7 7.01 -18.81 -7.04
C LYS A 7 7.15 -17.65 -8.03
N ILE A 8 7.92 -16.62 -7.68
CA ILE A 8 8.21 -15.49 -8.57
C ILE A 8 8.98 -15.97 -9.80
N LEU A 9 10.04 -16.75 -9.63
CA LEU A 9 10.83 -17.28 -10.75
C LEU A 9 9.98 -18.12 -11.71
N GLU A 10 9.12 -18.98 -11.17
CA GLU A 10 8.19 -19.77 -11.97
C GLU A 10 7.22 -18.86 -12.76
N ALA A 11 6.64 -17.84 -12.12
CA ALA A 11 5.74 -16.92 -12.78
C ALA A 11 6.43 -16.04 -13.83
N GLN A 12 7.68 -15.65 -13.61
CA GLN A 12 8.49 -14.94 -14.60
C GLN A 12 8.72 -15.81 -15.85
N SER A 13 9.01 -17.10 -15.67
CA SER A 13 9.15 -18.04 -16.80
C SER A 13 7.88 -18.13 -17.65
N LYS A 14 6.70 -18.06 -17.02
CA LYS A 14 5.39 -18.08 -17.71
C LYS A 14 5.12 -16.76 -18.42
N ALA A 15 5.44 -15.63 -17.79
CA ALA A 15 5.25 -14.30 -18.37
C ALA A 15 6.14 -14.07 -19.61
N PHE A 16 7.34 -14.65 -19.64
CA PHE A 16 8.27 -14.50 -20.77
C PHE A 16 7.82 -15.24 -22.04
N LYS A 17 6.96 -16.26 -21.91
CA LYS A 17 6.41 -16.98 -23.09
C LYS A 17 5.54 -16.08 -23.98
N ASN A 18 5.04 -14.96 -23.45
CA ASN A 18 4.21 -14.00 -24.18
C ASN A 18 4.89 -12.62 -24.24
N ALA A 19 5.82 -12.45 -25.18
CA ALA A 19 6.66 -11.25 -25.30
C ALA A 19 5.88 -9.93 -25.48
N SER A 20 4.79 -9.95 -26.26
CA SER A 20 3.91 -8.78 -26.45
C SER A 20 3.24 -8.33 -25.13
N THR A 21 2.82 -9.29 -24.30
CA THR A 21 2.21 -9.00 -23.00
C THR A 21 3.23 -8.48 -22.00
N LEU A 22 4.48 -8.95 -22.09
CA LEU A 22 5.57 -8.52 -21.22
C LEU A 22 5.91 -7.03 -21.44
N ALA A 23 5.95 -6.58 -22.70
CA ALA A 23 6.20 -5.16 -23.03
C ALA A 23 5.09 -4.22 -22.49
N GLU A 24 3.82 -4.58 -22.68
CA GLU A 24 2.68 -3.84 -22.10
C GLU A 24 2.72 -3.82 -20.57
N MET A 25 3.09 -4.96 -19.96
CA MET A 25 3.16 -5.08 -18.51
C MET A 25 4.29 -4.23 -17.90
N LEU A 26 5.43 -4.11 -18.58
CA LEU A 26 6.62 -3.39 -18.10
C LEU A 26 6.63 -1.90 -18.47
N LYS A 27 5.75 -1.46 -19.37
CA LYS A 27 5.60 -0.05 -19.78
C LYS A 27 6.90 0.60 -20.29
N GLY A 28 7.67 -0.11 -21.11
CA GLY A 28 8.92 0.40 -21.68
C GLY A 28 10.13 0.33 -20.75
N LEU A 29 10.01 -0.35 -19.60
CA LEU A 29 11.13 -0.64 -18.70
C LEU A 29 11.74 -2.04 -18.95
N ASP A 30 11.32 -2.71 -20.02
CA ASP A 30 11.81 -4.01 -20.46
C ASP A 30 13.33 -4.03 -20.67
N ASN A 31 13.88 -2.98 -21.29
CA ASN A 31 15.32 -2.85 -21.55
C ASN A 31 16.18 -2.62 -20.29
N GLN A 32 15.56 -2.36 -19.13
CA GLN A 32 16.27 -2.13 -17.86
C GLN A 32 16.28 -3.37 -16.96
N LEU A 33 15.63 -4.46 -17.37
CA LEU A 33 15.62 -5.69 -16.60
C LEU A 33 16.90 -6.50 -16.84
N GLU A 34 17.56 -6.85 -15.74
CA GLU A 34 18.76 -7.67 -15.74
C GLU A 34 18.42 -9.09 -15.28
N ARG A 35 18.93 -10.09 -16.00
CA ARG A 35 18.84 -11.49 -15.59
C ARG A 35 20.02 -11.82 -14.68
N LYS A 36 19.75 -12.35 -13.49
CA LYS A 36 20.78 -12.77 -12.52
C LYS A 36 21.07 -14.28 -12.59
N GLU A 37 22.10 -14.70 -11.85
CA GLU A 37 22.55 -16.11 -11.75
C GLU A 37 21.46 -17.08 -11.29
N ASP A 38 20.51 -16.60 -10.48
CA ASP A 38 19.36 -17.37 -10.02
C ASP A 38 18.26 -17.55 -11.09
N GLY A 39 18.50 -17.07 -12.31
CA GLY A 39 17.59 -17.12 -13.44
C GLY A 39 16.44 -16.11 -13.38
N GLY A 40 16.39 -15.26 -12.34
CA GLY A 40 15.35 -14.25 -12.15
C GLY A 40 15.64 -12.95 -12.89
N LEU A 41 14.57 -12.20 -13.19
CA LEU A 41 14.63 -10.84 -13.72
C LEU A 41 14.56 -9.82 -12.59
N TYR A 42 15.47 -8.85 -12.63
CA TYR A 42 15.65 -7.81 -11.61
C TYR A 42 15.65 -6.41 -12.24
N LEU A 43 15.19 -5.43 -11.48
CA LEU A 43 15.36 -4.01 -11.77
C LEU A 43 16.07 -3.34 -10.60
N ALA A 44 17.27 -2.78 -10.82
CA ALA A 44 18.05 -2.10 -9.79
C ALA A 44 18.11 -2.90 -8.47
N GLU A 45 18.62 -4.14 -8.54
CA GLU A 45 18.73 -5.10 -7.43
C GLU A 45 17.42 -5.67 -6.87
N ARG A 46 16.25 -5.33 -7.43
CA ARG A 46 14.94 -5.78 -6.92
C ARG A 46 14.31 -6.79 -7.85
N ILE A 47 13.80 -7.89 -7.33
CA ILE A 47 13.16 -8.92 -8.16
C ILE A 47 11.86 -8.38 -8.76
N TRP A 48 11.69 -8.54 -10.07
CA TRP A 48 10.46 -8.14 -10.74
C TRP A 48 9.32 -9.11 -10.41
N VAL A 49 8.16 -8.58 -10.00
CA VAL A 49 6.98 -9.39 -9.70
C VAL A 49 5.95 -9.28 -10.85
N PRO A 50 5.73 -10.36 -11.61
CA PRO A 50 4.74 -10.37 -12.68
C PRO A 50 3.31 -10.24 -12.12
N VAL A 51 2.36 -9.86 -12.97
CA VAL A 51 0.93 -9.85 -12.62
C VAL A 51 0.41 -11.29 -12.40
N TYR A 52 1.07 -12.27 -13.03
CA TYR A 52 0.66 -13.67 -13.03
C TYR A 52 0.71 -14.31 -11.63
N GLY A 53 -0.25 -15.20 -11.36
CA GLY A 53 -0.22 -16.06 -10.16
C GLY A 53 -0.56 -15.36 -8.84
N ASN A 54 -1.19 -14.17 -8.87
CA ASN A 54 -1.59 -13.41 -7.67
C ASN A 54 -0.44 -13.12 -6.69
N LEU A 55 0.82 -13.15 -7.16
CA LEU A 55 2.01 -13.01 -6.32
C LEU A 55 2.08 -11.66 -5.63
N ARG A 56 1.66 -10.59 -6.31
CA ARG A 56 1.61 -9.23 -5.75
C ARG A 56 0.71 -9.19 -4.52
N THR A 57 -0.49 -9.80 -4.60
CA THR A 57 -1.42 -9.91 -3.48
C THR A 57 -0.84 -10.76 -2.36
N LEU A 58 -0.18 -11.87 -2.68
CA LEU A 58 0.46 -12.72 -1.68
C LEU A 58 1.54 -11.96 -0.89
N ILE A 59 2.41 -11.23 -1.58
CA ILE A 59 3.46 -10.39 -0.97
C ILE A 59 2.81 -9.30 -0.10
N MET A 60 1.76 -8.66 -0.60
CA MET A 60 1.03 -7.63 0.14
C MET A 60 0.35 -8.18 1.40
N ASN A 61 -0.24 -9.38 1.32
CA ASN A 61 -0.85 -10.06 2.47
C ASN A 61 0.20 -10.36 3.54
N GLU A 62 1.37 -10.90 3.15
CA GLU A 62 2.44 -11.25 4.09
C GLU A 62 3.00 -10.00 4.79
N ALA A 63 3.26 -8.93 4.04
CA ALA A 63 3.72 -7.66 4.61
C ALA A 63 2.68 -6.99 5.51
N HIS A 64 1.39 -7.18 5.22
CA HIS A 64 0.30 -6.61 6.01
C HIS A 64 -0.09 -7.44 7.24
N ALA A 65 0.16 -8.76 7.21
CA ALA A 65 -0.15 -9.70 8.28
C ALA A 65 1.01 -9.89 9.28
N THR A 66 2.04 -9.04 9.23
CA THR A 66 3.18 -9.11 10.14
C THR A 66 2.74 -9.19 11.60
N ARG A 67 3.47 -9.98 12.40
CA ARG A 67 3.19 -10.37 13.80
C ARG A 67 2.83 -9.22 14.76
N TYR A 68 3.18 -7.98 14.40
CA TYR A 68 2.75 -6.79 15.13
C TYR A 68 1.45 -6.25 14.51
N PRO A 69 0.33 -6.19 15.25
CA PRO A 69 -0.98 -5.71 14.77
C PRO A 69 -1.03 -4.22 14.44
N ILE A 70 0.13 -3.56 14.35
CA ILE A 70 0.27 -2.19 13.85
C ILE A 70 0.13 -2.27 12.33
N HIS A 71 -1.10 -2.37 11.87
CA HIS A 71 -1.47 -2.35 10.46
C HIS A 71 -0.72 -1.24 9.73
N PRO A 72 0.31 -1.58 8.92
CA PRO A 72 1.20 -0.58 8.38
C PRO A 72 0.43 0.31 7.40
N GLY A 73 0.68 1.62 7.46
CA GLY A 73 0.22 2.55 6.43
C GLY A 73 0.80 2.17 5.06
N ALA A 74 0.18 2.67 3.99
CA ALA A 74 0.60 2.37 2.62
C ALA A 74 2.06 2.75 2.36
N ASP A 75 2.54 3.86 2.92
CA ASP A 75 3.93 4.27 2.77
C ASP A 75 4.90 3.32 3.47
N LYS A 76 4.63 2.94 4.73
CA LYS A 76 5.46 1.98 5.47
C LYS A 76 5.57 0.67 4.69
N MET A 77 4.43 0.13 4.25
CA MET A 77 4.39 -1.10 3.47
C MET A 77 5.13 -0.99 2.13
N TYR A 78 5.13 0.18 1.49
CA TYR A 78 5.97 0.43 0.31
C TYR A 78 7.46 0.43 0.64
N TYR A 79 7.88 1.07 1.74
CA TYR A 79 9.28 1.09 2.15
C TYR A 79 9.80 -0.29 2.56
N ASP A 80 8.97 -1.11 3.19
CA ASP A 80 9.32 -2.48 3.59
C ASP A 80 9.53 -3.38 2.35
N LEU A 81 8.68 -3.22 1.33
CA LEU A 81 8.70 -4.08 0.14
C LEU A 81 9.70 -3.62 -0.94
N ARG A 82 9.93 -2.31 -1.10
CA ARG A 82 10.74 -1.75 -2.20
C ARG A 82 12.21 -2.17 -2.16
N GLY A 83 12.71 -2.69 -1.04
CA GLY A 83 14.09 -3.18 -0.94
C GLY A 83 14.31 -4.48 -1.70
N LEU A 84 13.27 -5.33 -1.79
CA LEU A 84 13.38 -6.67 -2.37
C LEU A 84 12.59 -6.81 -3.67
N TYR A 85 11.42 -6.18 -3.76
CA TYR A 85 10.48 -6.39 -4.84
C TYR A 85 10.27 -5.13 -5.67
N TRP A 86 9.95 -5.33 -6.94
CA TRP A 86 9.53 -4.26 -7.83
C TRP A 86 8.45 -4.70 -8.82
N TRP A 87 7.47 -3.83 -9.08
CA TRP A 87 6.59 -3.96 -10.22
C TRP A 87 6.00 -2.61 -10.65
N PRO A 88 5.51 -2.50 -11.90
CA PRO A 88 4.89 -1.28 -12.39
C PRO A 88 3.66 -0.88 -11.55
N ARG A 89 3.61 0.40 -11.14
CA ARG A 89 2.57 0.97 -10.26
C ARG A 89 2.51 0.38 -8.83
N MET A 90 3.59 -0.23 -8.34
CA MET A 90 3.67 -0.80 -6.98
C MET A 90 3.12 0.10 -5.87
N LYS A 91 3.51 1.38 -5.81
CA LYS A 91 3.00 2.31 -4.79
C LYS A 91 1.47 2.49 -4.86
N LYS A 92 0.89 2.55 -6.07
CA LYS A 92 -0.56 2.66 -6.29
C LYS A 92 -1.29 1.39 -5.86
N ASP A 93 -0.74 0.22 -6.20
CA ASP A 93 -1.32 -1.07 -5.85
C ASP A 93 -1.35 -1.26 -4.33
N ILE A 94 -0.26 -0.91 -3.64
CA ILE A 94 -0.18 -0.95 -2.17
C ILE A 94 -1.20 0.00 -1.53
N ALA A 95 -1.32 1.23 -2.02
CA ALA A 95 -2.30 2.18 -1.51
C ALA A 95 -3.73 1.67 -1.64
N MET A 96 -4.07 1.10 -2.80
CA MET A 96 -5.38 0.49 -3.07
C MET A 96 -5.64 -0.78 -2.26
N TYR A 97 -4.59 -1.55 -1.94
CA TYR A 97 -4.70 -2.71 -1.07
C TYR A 97 -4.99 -2.29 0.37
N VAL A 98 -4.22 -1.34 0.93
CA VAL A 98 -4.40 -0.84 2.30
C VAL A 98 -5.73 -0.12 2.46
N SER A 99 -6.22 0.58 1.43
CA SER A 99 -7.53 1.26 1.48
C SER A 99 -8.72 0.29 1.58
N LYS A 100 -8.55 -0.97 1.15
CA LYS A 100 -9.57 -2.02 1.27
C LYS A 100 -9.57 -2.70 2.64
N CYS A 101 -8.59 -2.43 3.50
CA CYS A 101 -8.54 -3.01 4.83
C CYS A 101 -9.45 -2.24 5.80
N LEU A 102 -10.52 -2.89 6.25
CA LEU A 102 -11.48 -2.31 7.21
C LEU A 102 -10.81 -1.93 8.53
N THR A 103 -9.86 -2.74 9.03
CA THR A 103 -9.15 -2.44 10.27
C THR A 103 -8.30 -1.18 10.12
N CYS A 104 -7.52 -1.07 9.04
CA CYS A 104 -6.77 0.14 8.70
C CYS A 104 -7.67 1.38 8.62
N SER A 105 -8.85 1.23 8.01
CA SER A 105 -9.79 2.35 7.86
C SER A 105 -10.39 2.81 9.19
N LYS A 106 -10.61 1.91 10.14
CA LYS A 106 -11.17 2.24 11.46
C LYS A 106 -10.15 2.88 12.41
N VAL A 107 -8.89 2.46 12.34
CA VAL A 107 -7.84 2.93 13.27
C VAL A 107 -7.14 4.20 12.77
N LYS A 108 -7.20 4.49 11.48
CA LYS A 108 -6.60 5.72 10.95
C LYS A 108 -7.47 6.92 11.33
N ALA A 109 -6.90 7.82 12.11
CA ALA A 109 -7.49 9.13 12.31
C ALA A 109 -7.66 9.84 10.95
N GLU A 110 -8.75 10.55 10.78
CA GLU A 110 -8.90 11.48 9.68
C GLU A 110 -7.91 12.63 9.88
N HIS A 111 -6.98 12.79 8.95
CA HIS A 111 -5.99 13.86 8.97
C HIS A 111 -6.41 15.05 8.08
N GLN A 112 -7.57 14.95 7.43
CA GLN A 112 -8.14 16.07 6.71
C GLN A 112 -8.62 17.11 7.71
N LYS A 113 -8.43 18.38 7.38
CA LYS A 113 -9.03 19.45 8.18
C LYS A 113 -10.55 19.29 8.09
N PRO A 114 -11.29 19.39 9.21
CA PRO A 114 -12.75 19.44 9.14
C PRO A 114 -13.14 20.55 8.17
N SER A 115 -14.06 20.24 7.26
CA SER A 115 -14.53 21.21 6.27
C SER A 115 -15.26 22.34 6.99
N GLY A 116 -14.83 23.57 6.74
CA GLY A 116 -15.43 24.77 7.33
C GLY A 116 -14.52 25.48 8.31
N LEU A 117 -14.83 26.75 8.56
CA LEU A 117 -14.22 27.49 9.66
C LEU A 117 -14.92 27.10 10.96
N LEU A 118 -14.19 27.18 12.08
CA LEU A 118 -14.81 27.09 13.40
C LEU A 118 -15.89 28.18 13.48
N GLN A 119 -17.15 27.77 13.50
CA GLN A 119 -18.25 28.70 13.66
C GLN A 119 -18.31 29.09 15.14
N GLN A 120 -17.91 30.32 15.45
CA GLN A 120 -18.09 30.85 16.79
C GLN A 120 -19.58 31.11 17.02
N PRO A 121 -20.13 30.75 18.19
CA PRO A 121 -21.48 31.17 18.54
C PRO A 121 -21.55 32.71 18.57
N GLU A 122 -22.72 33.25 18.26
CA GLU A 122 -22.96 34.69 18.36
C GLU A 122 -22.71 35.17 19.79
N ILE A 123 -22.05 36.32 19.91
CA ILE A 123 -21.77 36.92 21.21
C ILE A 123 -23.12 37.39 21.78
N PRO A 124 -23.56 36.90 22.95
CA PRO A 124 -24.78 37.39 23.56
C PRO A 124 -24.65 38.90 23.87
N GLU A 125 -25.71 39.65 23.59
CA GLU A 125 -25.79 41.10 23.84
C GLU A 125 -26.04 41.40 25.32
N TRP A 126 -26.65 40.47 26.05
CA TRP A 126 -27.00 40.63 27.46
C TRP A 126 -26.66 39.43 28.33
N LYS A 127 -26.52 39.70 29.63
CA LYS A 127 -26.37 38.67 30.66
C LYS A 127 -27.54 37.67 30.60
N TRP A 128 -27.22 36.39 30.71
CA TRP A 128 -28.17 35.27 30.74
C TRP A 128 -28.91 34.95 29.44
N GLU A 129 -28.54 35.54 28.31
CA GLU A 129 -29.12 35.16 27.01
C GLU A 129 -28.72 33.75 26.57
N ASN A 130 -27.46 33.37 26.81
CA ASN A 130 -26.93 32.06 26.49
C ASN A 130 -26.31 31.42 27.74
N ILE A 131 -26.79 30.22 28.11
CA ILE A 131 -26.27 29.43 29.23
C ILE A 131 -25.85 28.07 28.69
N THR A 132 -24.56 27.77 28.70
CA THR A 132 -24.01 26.45 28.38
C THR A 132 -23.73 25.69 29.67
N MET A 133 -24.17 24.43 29.75
CA MET A 133 -23.96 23.54 30.89
C MET A 133 -23.21 22.29 30.43
N ASP A 134 -22.24 21.84 31.24
CA ASP A 134 -21.50 20.59 31.02
C ASP A 134 -21.38 19.81 32.33
N PHE A 135 -21.18 18.50 32.24
CA PHE A 135 -21.05 17.62 33.40
C PHE A 135 -19.59 17.32 33.72
N VAL A 136 -19.22 17.47 34.99
CA VAL A 136 -17.92 17.01 35.50
C VAL A 136 -18.13 15.73 36.29
N ASN A 137 -17.65 14.61 35.76
CA ASN A 137 -17.67 13.32 36.45
C ASN A 137 -16.37 13.11 37.24
N LYS A 138 -16.45 12.38 38.35
CA LYS A 138 -15.30 11.93 39.17
C LYS A 138 -14.70 10.63 38.67
#